data_AF-A0A2S3UVV0-F1
#
_entry.id   AF-A0A2S3UVV0-F1
#
_cell.length_a   1.000
_cell.length_b   1.000
_cell.length_c   1.000
_cell.angle_alpha   90.00
_cell.angle_beta   90.00
_cell.angle_gamma   90.00
#
_symmetry.space_group_name_H-M   'P 1'
#
loop_
_entity.id
_entity.type
_entity.pdbx_description
1 polymer ?
#
loop_
_entity_poly.entity_id
_entity_poly.type
_entity_poly.pdbx_seq_one_letter_code
_entity_poly.pdbx_strand_id
1 'polypeptide(L)' 'MRRKAGDRGYDPDKWFGNVEWVVASEIGRQPVDYVGNIYQYYVVFHNGLQQQDADAAARKAEAGK' A
#
# COMPACT_ATOMS: atom_id res chain seq x y z
N MET A 1 5.51 14.55 12.11
CA MET A 1 5.59 14.35 10.65
C MET A 1 4.30 14.76 9.93
N ARG A 2 3.12 14.28 10.34
CA ARG A 2 1.83 14.70 9.73
C ARG A 2 1.56 16.21 9.77
N ARG A 3 1.70 16.85 10.95
CA ARG A 3 1.57 18.31 11.07
C ARG A 3 2.52 19.07 10.12
N LYS A 4 3.81 18.69 10.14
CA LYS A 4 4.84 19.24 9.24
C LYS A 4 4.53 18.97 7.75
N ALA A 5 3.87 17.87 7.41
CA ALA A 5 3.42 17.57 6.06
C ALA A 5 2.33 18.56 5.63
N GLY A 6 1.32 18.79 6.48
CA GLY A 6 0.31 19.82 6.28
C GLY A 6 0.91 21.22 6.14
N ASP A 7 1.85 21.59 7.01
CA ASP A 7 2.53 22.89 6.97
C ASP A 7 3.34 23.09 5.66
N ARG A 8 3.75 22.00 5.00
CA ARG A 8 4.47 21.99 3.71
C ARG A 8 3.55 21.82 2.50
N GLY A 9 2.22 21.82 2.68
CA GLY A 9 1.24 21.68 1.61
C GLY A 9 0.99 20.22 1.15
N TYR A 10 1.50 19.23 1.88
CA TYR A 10 1.18 17.83 1.64
C TYR A 10 -0.06 17.41 2.43
N ASP A 11 -0.74 16.37 1.94
CA ASP A 11 -1.87 15.75 2.65
C ASP A 11 -1.36 14.96 3.87
N PRO A 12 -1.71 15.35 5.11
CA PRO A 12 -1.22 14.69 6.33
C PRO A 12 -1.81 13.29 6.55
N ASP A 13 -2.80 12.88 5.76
CA ASP A 13 -3.51 11.61 5.88
C ASP A 13 -3.12 10.60 4.80
N LYS A 14 -2.31 11.04 3.83
CA LYS A 14 -1.72 10.18 2.80
C LYS A 14 -0.26 9.92 3.10
N TRP A 15 0.13 8.66 3.01
CA TRP A 15 1.53 8.28 3.16
C TRP A 15 2.34 8.59 1.90
N PHE A 16 2.05 7.86 0.82
CA PHE A 16 2.74 7.96 -0.46
C PHE A 16 2.49 9.32 -1.13
N GLY A 17 3.55 9.90 -1.69
CA GLY A 17 3.57 11.21 -2.33
C GLY A 17 3.38 12.39 -1.37
N ASN A 18 3.28 12.17 -0.05
CA ASN A 18 2.91 13.19 0.91
C ASN A 18 3.77 13.09 2.19
N VAL A 19 3.30 12.41 3.23
CA VAL A 19 4.01 12.30 4.51
C VAL A 19 5.40 11.66 4.36
N GLU A 20 5.59 10.75 3.40
CA GLU A 20 6.87 10.08 3.16
C GLU A 20 8.02 11.06 2.82
N TRP A 21 7.73 12.17 2.13
CA TRP A 21 8.75 13.18 1.80
C TRP A 21 9.27 13.90 3.03
N VAL A 22 8.36 14.21 3.97
CA VAL A 22 8.74 14.82 5.23
C VAL A 22 9.54 13.84 6.07
N VAL A 23 9.12 12.57 6.14
CA VAL A 23 9.86 11.52 6.84
C VAL A 23 11.26 11.34 6.25
N ALA A 24 11.39 11.26 4.92
CA ALA A 24 12.66 11.16 4.22
C ALA A 24 13.59 12.33 4.56
N SER A 25 13.04 13.55 4.60
CA SER A 25 13.82 14.76 4.88
C SER A 25 14.24 14.91 6.35
N GLU A 26 13.42 14.45 7.30
CA GLU A 26 13.62 14.71 8.74
C GLU A 26 14.29 13.53 9.47
N ILE A 27 14.04 12.30 9.04
CA ILE A 27 14.52 11.07 9.69
C ILE A 27 15.50 10.34 8.77
N GLY A 28 15.25 10.36 7.46
CA GLY A 28 16.05 9.66 6.47
C GLY A 28 15.23 8.61 5.71
N ARG A 29 15.91 7.85 4.84
CA ARG A 29 15.26 6.96 3.87
C ARG A 29 14.78 5.63 4.45
N GLN A 30 15.44 5.11 5.48
CA GLN A 30 15.14 3.78 6.04
C GLN A 30 13.66 3.56 6.42
N PRO A 31 12.95 4.50 7.06
CA PRO A 31 11.52 4.32 7.34
C PRO A 31 10.64 4.26 6.07
N VAL A 32 11.03 4.99 5.02
CA VAL A 32 10.31 4.97 3.73
C VAL A 32 10.50 3.61 3.07
N ASP A 33 11.74 3.11 3.03
CA ASP A 33 12.05 1.79 2.49
C ASP A 33 11.34 0.67 3.30
N TYR A 34 11.29 0.79 4.62
CA TYR A 34 10.58 -0.16 5.50
C TYR A 34 9.08 -0.25 5.17
N VAL A 35 8.39 0.89 5.03
CA VAL A 35 6.97 0.90 4.66
C VAL A 35 6.76 0.38 3.23
N GLY A 36 7.64 0.76 2.30
CA GLY A 36 7.62 0.28 0.92
C GLY A 36 7.72 -1.25 0.84
N ASN A 37 8.64 -1.85 1.61
CA ASN A 37 8.80 -3.30 1.66
C ASN A 37 7.53 -4.00 2.15
N ILE A 38 6.92 -3.53 3.25
CA ILE A 38 5.66 -4.10 3.76
C ILE A 38 4.54 -3.97 2.73
N TYR A 39 4.43 -2.79 2.10
CA TYR A 39 3.38 -2.51 1.13
C TYR A 39 3.50 -3.41 -0.12
N GLN A 40 4.72 -3.68 -0.60
CA GLN A 40 4.94 -4.62 -1.70
C GLN A 40 4.39 -6.01 -1.36
N TYR A 41 4.68 -6.53 -0.17
CA TYR A 41 4.12 -7.82 0.25
C TYR A 41 2.60 -7.78 0.33
N TYR A 42 2.03 -6.72 0.92
CA TYR A 42 0.58 -6.54 0.99
C TYR A 42 -0.09 -6.62 -0.38
N VAL A 43 0.43 -5.90 -1.38
CA VAL A 43 -0.12 -5.89 -2.74
C VAL A 43 -0.06 -7.28 -3.37
N VAL A 44 1.09 -7.97 -3.25
CA VAL A 44 1.26 -9.32 -3.80
C VAL A 44 0.27 -10.31 -3.19
N PHE A 45 0.15 -10.33 -1.86
CA PHE A 45 -0.78 -11.23 -1.19
C PHE A 45 -2.23 -10.87 -1.46
N HIS A 46 -2.58 -9.58 -1.44
CA HIS A 46 -3.95 -9.13 -1.69
C HIS A 46 -4.42 -9.50 -3.11
N ASN A 47 -3.59 -9.25 -4.12
CA ASN A 47 -3.91 -9.61 -5.50
C ASN A 47 -3.95 -11.13 -5.71
N GLY A 48 -3.02 -11.87 -5.08
CA GLY A 48 -2.99 -13.33 -5.15
C GLY A 48 -4.23 -13.98 -4.52
N LEU A 49 -4.75 -13.42 -3.43
CA LEU A 49 -6.00 -13.89 -2.81
C LEU A 49 -7.21 -13.59 -3.71
N GLN A 50 -7.30 -12.39 -4.28
CA GLN A 50 -8.40 -12.05 -5.21
C GLN A 50 -8.44 -12.97 -6.43
N GLN A 51 -7.27 -13.32 -6.99
CA GLN A 51 -7.21 -14.24 -8.12
C GLN A 51 -7.71 -15.64 -7.75
N GLN A 52 -7.31 -16.15 -6.57
CA GLN A 52 -7.77 -17.45 -6.09
C GLN A 52 -9.29 -17.50 -5.90
N ASP A 53 -9.87 -16.43 -5.35
CA ASP A 53 -11.31 -16.32 -5.17
C ASP A 53 -12.05 -16.26 -6.52
N ALA A 54 -11.52 -15.50 -7.48
CA ALA A 54 -12.06 -15.43 -8.83
C ALA A 54 -12.01 -16.79 -9.55
N ASP A 55 -10.88 -17.50 -9.46
CA ASP A 55 -10.71 -18.83 -10.05
C ASP A 55 -11.63 -19.86 -9.39
N ALA A 56 -11.78 -19.80 -8.07
CA ALA A 56 -12.69 -20.67 -7.34
C ALA A 56 -14.16 -20.41 -7.72
N ALA A 57 -14.55 -19.16 -7.91
CA ALA A 57 -15.89 -18.79 -8.38
C ALA A 57 -16.14 -19.29 -9.81
N ALA A 58 -15.18 -19.13 -10.72
CA ALA A 58 -15.26 -19.62 -12.09
C ALA A 58 -15.43 -21.15 -12.14
N ARG A 59 -14.61 -21.89 -11.39
CA ARG A 59 -14.72 -23.37 -11.29
C ARG A 59 -16.09 -23.83 -10.77
N LYS A 60 -16.66 -23.13 -9.78
CA LYS A 60 -18.00 -23.44 -9.26
C LYS A 60 -19.10 -23.16 -10.31
N ALA A 61 -18.95 -22.10 -11.10
CA ALA A 61 -19.91 -21.76 -12.16
C ALA A 61 -19.88 -22.77 -13.32
N GLU A 62 -18.69 -23.30 -13.66
CA GLU A 62 -18.53 -24.34 -14.68
C GLU A 62 -19.09 -25.69 -14.23
N ALA A 63 -18.90 -26.07 -12.97
CA ALA A 63 -19.40 -27.34 -12.42
C ALA A 63 -20.93 -27.39 -12.21
N GLY A 64 -21.62 -26.25 -12.29
CA GLY A 64 -23.07 -26.12 -12.14
C GLY A 64 -23.86 -26.09 -13.45
N LYS A 65 -23.19 -26.14 -14.61
CA LYS A 65 -23.80 -26.30 -15.94
C LYS A 65 -23.86 -27.77 -16.34
#